data_AF-T1FTX2-F1
#
_entry.id   AF-T1FTX2-F1
#
_cell.length_a   1.000
_cell.length_b   1.000
_cell.length_c   1.000
_cell.angle_alpha   90.00
_cell.angle_beta   90.00
_cell.angle_gamma   90.00
#
_symmetry.space_group_name_H-M   'P 1'
#
loop_
_entity.id
_entity.type
_entity.pdbx_description
1 polymer ?
#
loop_
_entity_poly.entity_id
_entity_poly.type
_entity_poly.pdbx_seq_one_letter_code
_entity_poly.pdbx_strand_id
1 'polypeptide(L)'
;LIVTESVEEEILNRIGTMPADTQYELLKNMQDAYFDEVTGYNLARNISLKEDGIDRVRMTYTDRYIEALARSRRYRLPYFSHKFLHKDCPVCKKEFVEGKFVHTLHCGHALHFH
;
A
#
# COMPACT_ATOMS: atom_id res chain seq x y z
N LEU A 1 13.99 14.95 8.01
CA LEU A 1 12.87 15.89 7.94
C LEU A 1 11.86 15.45 8.98
N ILE A 2 11.74 16.18 10.08
CA ILE A 2 10.74 15.89 11.13
C ILE A 2 9.46 16.56 10.66
N VAL A 3 8.52 15.77 10.15
CA VAL A 3 7.17 16.26 9.83
C VAL A 3 6.44 16.39 11.16
N THR A 4 5.96 17.59 11.50
CA THR A 4 5.15 17.81 12.72
C THR A 4 3.70 17.44 12.44
N GLU A 5 2.95 16.98 13.45
CA GLU A 5 1.53 16.58 13.32
C GLU A 5 0.67 17.67 12.65
N SER A 6 1.00 18.95 12.87
CA SER A 6 0.31 20.09 12.25
C SER A 6 0.44 20.15 10.72
N VAL A 7 1.56 19.68 10.17
CA VAL A 7 1.82 19.68 8.71
C VAL A 7 1.07 18.52 8.05
N GLU A 8 0.96 17.39 8.75
CA GLU A 8 0.21 16.23 8.25
C GLU A 8 -1.28 16.55 8.11
N GLU A 9 -1.89 17.19 9.12
CA GLU A 9 -3.29 17.63 9.04
C GLU A 9 -3.52 18.61 7.89
N GLU A 10 -2.62 19.57 7.67
CA GLU A 10 -2.75 20.53 6.58
C GLU A 10 -2.69 19.84 5.21
N ILE A 11 -1.78 18.87 5.03
CA ILE A 11 -1.68 18.09 3.79
C ILE A 11 -2.95 17.25 3.58
N LEU A 12 -3.45 16.58 4.61
CA LEU A 12 -4.66 15.76 4.53
C LEU A 12 -5.89 16.62 4.19
N ASN A 13 -6.00 17.81 4.78
CA ASN A 13 -7.08 18.77 4.46
C ASN A 13 -6.99 19.25 3.01
N ARG A 14 -5.80 19.52 2.50
CA ARG A 14 -5.61 19.91 1.09
C ARG A 14 -5.99 18.77 0.15
N ILE A 15 -5.62 17.53 0.46
CA ILE A 15 -6.02 16.36 -0.33
C ILE A 15 -7.54 16.18 -0.32
N GLY A 16 -8.19 16.42 0.83
CA GLY A 16 -9.65 16.31 0.97
C GLY A 16 -10.45 17.36 0.17
N THR A 17 -9.83 18.47 -0.23
CA THR A 17 -10.47 19.52 -1.03
C THR A 17 -10.21 19.41 -2.54
N MET A 18 -9.39 18.43 -2.96
CA MET A 18 -9.13 18.19 -4.38
C MET A 18 -10.35 17.61 -5.10
N PRO A 19 -10.46 17.82 -6.42
CA PRO A 19 -11.41 17.06 -7.24
C PRO A 19 -11.21 15.55 -7.05
N ALA A 20 -12.32 14.79 -7.06
CA ALA A 20 -12.33 13.35 -6.83
C ALA A 20 -11.29 12.60 -7.68
N ASP A 21 -11.24 12.89 -8.99
CA ASP A 21 -10.26 12.27 -9.90
C ASP A 21 -8.82 12.59 -9.50
N THR A 22 -8.52 13.85 -9.20
CA THR A 22 -7.18 14.28 -8.78
C THR A 22 -6.78 13.60 -7.48
N GLN A 23 -7.71 13.52 -6.52
CA GLN A 23 -7.49 12.84 -5.24
C GLN A 23 -7.19 11.35 -5.46
N TYR A 24 -7.98 10.68 -6.31
CA TYR A 24 -7.81 9.27 -6.65
C TYR A 24 -6.44 9.02 -7.29
N GLU A 25 -6.09 9.76 -8.34
CA GLU A 25 -4.84 9.57 -9.06
C GLU A 25 -3.62 9.87 -8.18
N LEU A 26 -3.68 10.92 -7.35
CA LEU A 26 -2.61 11.23 -6.40
C LEU A 26 -2.34 10.06 -5.45
N LEU A 27 -3.39 9.56 -4.79
CA LEU A 27 -3.28 8.47 -3.81
C LEU A 27 -2.84 7.15 -4.47
N LYS A 28 -3.27 6.92 -5.71
CA LYS A 28 -2.83 5.76 -6.49
C LYS A 28 -1.36 5.86 -6.84
N ASN A 29 -0.91 7.01 -7.35
CA ASN A 29 0.49 7.23 -7.74
C ASN A 29 1.45 7.15 -6.55
N MET A 30 1.05 7.65 -5.38
CA MET A 30 1.83 7.49 -4.14
C MET A 30 2.03 6.02 -3.78
N GLN A 31 0.98 5.20 -3.92
CA GLN A 31 1.06 3.77 -3.64
C GLN A 31 1.83 3.00 -4.72
N ASP A 32 1.70 3.39 -6.00
CA ASP A 32 2.49 2.82 -7.09
C ASP A 32 3.99 3.06 -6.86
N ALA A 33 4.39 4.29 -6.52
CA ALA A 33 5.78 4.61 -6.20
C ALA A 33 6.33 3.75 -5.06
N TYR A 34 5.53 3.55 -3.99
CA TYR A 34 5.89 2.68 -2.88
C TYR A 34 6.07 1.21 -3.32
N PHE A 35 5.12 0.66 -4.10
CA PHE A 35 5.22 -0.73 -4.56
C PHE A 35 6.39 -0.94 -5.53
N ASP A 36 6.65 0.03 -6.42
CA ASP A 36 7.79 0.00 -7.34
C ASP A 36 9.12 0.01 -6.60
N GLU A 37 9.24 0.86 -5.57
CA GLU A 37 10.42 0.90 -4.71
C GLU A 37 10.64 -0.45 -3.99
N VAL A 38 9.60 -0.97 -3.35
CA VAL A 38 9.70 -2.19 -2.54
C VAL A 38 9.99 -3.44 -3.38
N THR A 39 9.46 -3.51 -4.60
CA THR A 39 9.73 -4.65 -5.51
C THR A 39 11.14 -4.60 -6.13
N GLY A 40 11.81 -3.45 -6.11
CA GLY A 40 13.18 -3.29 -6.59
C GLY A 40 14.28 -3.76 -5.63
N TYR A 41 13.96 -3.95 -4.34
CA TYR A 41 14.97 -4.36 -3.35
C TYR A 41 15.17 -5.89 -3.30
N ASN A 42 16.44 -6.32 -3.43
CA ASN A 42 16.85 -7.67 -3.04
C ASN A 42 16.82 -7.78 -1.50
N LEU A 43 15.75 -8.35 -0.94
CA LEU A 43 15.56 -8.58 0.51
C LEU A 43 16.46 -9.71 1.09
N ALA A 44 17.53 -10.10 0.40
CA ALA A 44 18.48 -11.08 0.90
C ALA A 44 19.28 -10.48 2.07
N ARG A 45 18.91 -10.86 3.30
CA ARG A 45 19.63 -10.43 4.51
C ARG A 45 20.66 -11.48 4.88
N ASN A 46 21.86 -11.00 5.24
CA ASN A 46 22.91 -11.85 5.78
C ASN A 46 22.97 -11.66 7.29
N ILE A 47 22.83 -12.75 8.04
CA ILE A 47 23.12 -12.77 9.48
C ILE A 47 24.47 -13.45 9.63
N SER A 48 25.41 -12.75 10.28
CA SER A 48 26.69 -13.31 10.68
C SER A 48 26.78 -13.32 12.19
N LEU A 49 26.86 -14.50 12.78
CA LEU A 49 27.16 -14.67 14.21
C LEU A 49 28.67 -14.87 14.35
N LYS A 50 29.28 -14.16 15.31
CA LYS A 50 30.64 -14.42 15.76
C LYS A 50 30.56 -14.86 17.21
N GLU A 51 30.90 -16.11 17.45
CA GLU A 51 31.26 -16.60 18.78
C GLU A 51 32.71 -17.07 18.74
N ASP A 52 33.44 -16.82 19.82
CA ASP A 52 34.83 -17.23 19.95
C ASP A 52 34.95 -18.76 19.79
N GLY A 53 35.63 -19.18 18.72
CA GLY A 53 35.94 -20.59 18.46
C GLY A 53 35.06 -21.32 17.44
N ILE A 54 34.07 -20.67 16.81
CA ILE A 54 33.27 -21.27 15.73
C ILE A 54 33.48 -20.51 14.42
N ASP A 55 33.80 -21.23 13.34
CA ASP A 55 33.91 -20.68 11.99
C ASP A 55 32.61 -19.98 11.59
N ARG A 56 32.76 -18.77 11.02
CA ARG A 56 31.68 -17.85 10.66
C ARG A 56 30.53 -18.57 9.95
N VAL A 57 29.42 -18.79 10.64
CA VAL A 57 28.17 -19.23 10.00
C VAL A 57 27.55 -18.01 9.32
N ARG A 58 27.51 -18.04 7.98
CA ARG A 58 26.77 -17.06 7.17
C ARG A 58 25.42 -17.66 6.80
N MET A 59 24.35 -17.17 7.43
CA MET A 59 23.00 -17.50 7.00
C MET A 59 22.51 -16.42 6.04
N THR A 60 22.13 -16.84 4.83
CA THR A 60 21.41 -15.98 3.89
C THR A 60 19.93 -16.37 3.93
N TYR A 61 19.08 -15.42 4.30
CA TYR A 61 17.64 -15.59 4.28
C TYR A 61 17.01 -14.54 3.36
N THR A 62 16.01 -14.96 2.60
CA THR A 62 15.24 -14.07 1.72
C THR A 62 13.80 -14.07 2.18
N ASP A 63 13.32 -12.92 2.66
CA ASP A 63 11.91 -12.72 2.91
C ASP A 63 11.21 -12.34 1.61
N ARG A 64 10.41 -13.26 1.06
CA ARG A 64 9.60 -13.00 -0.15
C ARG A 64 8.23 -12.41 0.18
N TYR A 65 7.85 -12.29 1.45
CA TYR A 65 6.52 -11.82 1.83
C TYR A 65 6.26 -10.40 1.35
N ILE A 66 7.20 -9.49 1.60
CA ILE A 66 7.08 -8.08 1.23
C ILE A 66 7.06 -7.90 -0.30
N GLU A 67 7.92 -8.64 -1.01
CA GLU A 67 7.95 -8.68 -2.48
C GLU A 67 6.62 -9.22 -3.05
N ALA A 68 6.11 -10.33 -2.51
CA ALA A 68 4.85 -10.93 -2.95
C ALA A 68 3.65 -10.00 -2.67
N LEU A 69 3.65 -9.34 -1.51
CA LEU A 69 2.62 -8.37 -1.14
C LEU A 69 2.64 -7.16 -2.08
N ALA A 70 3.82 -6.60 -2.36
CA ALA A 70 3.98 -5.50 -3.29
C ALA A 70 3.60 -5.88 -4.74
N ARG A 71 3.97 -7.09 -5.20
CA ARG A 71 3.53 -7.62 -6.51
C ARG A 71 2.02 -7.76 -6.64
N SER A 72 1.33 -8.06 -5.54
CA SER A 72 -0.13 -8.19 -5.56
C SER A 72 -0.88 -6.85 -5.68
N ARG A 73 -0.16 -5.73 -5.50
CA ARG A 73 -0.63 -4.33 -5.57
C ARG A 73 -2.05 -4.14 -5.03
N ARG A 74 -2.18 -4.24 -3.71
CA ARG A 74 -3.44 -3.95 -3.00
C ARG A 74 -3.50 -2.48 -2.65
N TYR A 75 -4.32 -1.73 -3.37
CA TYR A 75 -4.46 -0.30 -3.13
C TYR A 75 -5.50 0.00 -2.05
N ARG A 76 -5.32 1.13 -1.38
CA ARG A 76 -6.30 1.79 -0.53
C ARG A 76 -6.68 3.11 -1.19
N LEU A 77 -7.84 3.15 -1.82
CA LEU A 77 -8.28 4.31 -2.63
C LEU A 77 -9.68 4.73 -2.23
N PRO A 78 -10.00 6.03 -2.30
CA PRO A 78 -11.39 6.48 -2.17
C PRO A 78 -12.24 5.87 -3.28
N TYR A 79 -13.43 5.40 -2.92
CA TYR A 79 -14.39 4.88 -3.88
C TYR A 79 -15.05 6.06 -4.60
N PHE A 80 -14.97 6.04 -5.93
CA PHE A 80 -15.73 6.92 -6.81
C PHE A 80 -16.40 6.06 -7.88
N SER A 81 -17.72 6.07 -7.94
CA SER A 81 -18.51 5.11 -8.74
C SER A 81 -18.11 5.01 -10.21
N HIS A 82 -17.61 6.09 -10.82
CA HIS A 82 -17.12 6.07 -12.20
C HIS A 82 -15.73 5.43 -12.38
N LYS A 83 -15.00 5.16 -11.29
CA LYS A 83 -13.67 4.50 -11.27
C LYS A 83 -13.74 3.00 -10.99
N PHE A 84 -14.89 2.47 -10.58
CA PHE A 84 -15.04 1.08 -10.15
C PHE A 84 -16.14 0.36 -10.91
N LEU A 85 -15.93 -0.94 -11.16
CA LEU A 85 -16.88 -1.75 -11.93
C LEU A 85 -18.17 -2.07 -11.17
N HIS A 86 -18.07 -2.20 -9.85
CA HIS A 86 -19.17 -2.62 -8.98
C HIS A 86 -19.40 -1.59 -7.89
N LYS A 87 -20.68 -1.39 -7.55
CA LYS A 87 -21.11 -0.48 -6.49
C LYS A 87 -21.18 -1.11 -5.11
N ASP A 88 -20.96 -2.42 -5.01
CA ASP A 88 -21.11 -3.20 -3.80
C ASP A 88 -19.90 -4.11 -3.55
N CYS A 89 -19.63 -4.35 -2.27
CA CYS A 89 -18.57 -5.25 -1.86
C CYS A 89 -19.00 -6.71 -2.11
N PRO A 90 -18.25 -7.49 -2.92
CA PRO A 90 -18.61 -8.87 -3.22
C PRO A 90 -18.58 -9.79 -2.00
N VAL A 91 -17.89 -9.39 -0.92
CA VAL A 91 -17.78 -10.15 0.33
C VAL A 91 -18.96 -9.88 1.26
N CYS A 92 -19.18 -8.61 1.64
CA CYS A 92 -20.21 -8.27 2.62
C CYS A 92 -21.56 -7.86 2.00
N LYS A 93 -21.65 -7.77 0.67
CA LYS A 93 -22.86 -7.41 -0.11
C LYS A 93 -23.46 -6.04 0.25
N LYS A 94 -22.65 -5.14 0.82
CA LYS A 94 -23.05 -3.76 1.13
C LYS A 94 -22.52 -2.82 0.06
N GLU A 95 -23.29 -1.81 -0.27
CA GLU A 95 -22.89 -0.75 -1.19
C GLU A 95 -21.70 0.04 -0.64
N PHE A 96 -20.81 0.47 -1.54
CA PHE A 96 -19.74 1.39 -1.23
C PHE A 96 -20.30 2.81 -1.07
N VAL A 97 -19.59 3.61 -0.28
CA VAL A 97 -19.94 5.02 -0.06
C VAL A 97 -18.93 5.89 -0.80
N GLU A 98 -19.42 6.84 -1.58
CA GLU A 98 -18.62 7.84 -2.29
C GLU A 98 -17.60 8.51 -1.36
N GLY A 99 -16.34 8.60 -1.82
CA GLY A 99 -15.22 9.18 -1.09
C GLY A 99 -14.71 8.32 0.08
N LYS A 100 -15.40 7.25 0.50
CA LYS A 100 -14.86 6.35 1.53
C LYS A 100 -13.79 5.44 0.94
N PHE A 101 -12.75 5.19 1.72
CA PHE A 101 -11.70 4.28 1.32
C PHE A 101 -12.22 2.85 1.14
N VAL A 102 -11.81 2.22 0.04
CA VAL A 102 -11.94 0.79 -0.23
C VAL A 102 -10.58 0.14 -0.53
N HIS A 103 -10.48 -1.16 -0.29
CA HIS A 103 -9.36 -1.97 -0.74
C HIS A 103 -9.58 -2.37 -2.19
N THR A 104 -8.70 -1.92 -3.08
CA THR A 104 -8.75 -2.26 -4.51
C THR A 104 -7.69 -3.28 -4.84
N LEU A 105 -8.09 -4.40 -5.44
CA LEU A 105 -7.19 -5.42 -5.94
C LEU A 105 -6.67 -5.04 -7.33
N HIS A 106 -5.52 -5.57 -7.75
CA HIS A 106 -4.99 -5.37 -9.11
C HIS A 106 -5.97 -5.79 -10.22
N CYS A 107 -6.89 -6.72 -9.93
CA CYS A 107 -7.94 -7.16 -10.85
C CYS A 107 -9.15 -6.20 -10.93
N GLY A 108 -9.09 -5.03 -10.27
CA GLY A 108 -10.12 -4.00 -10.30
C GLY A 108 -11.27 -4.19 -9.30
N HIS A 109 -11.30 -5.32 -8.57
CA HIS A 109 -12.29 -5.54 -7.53
C HIS A 109 -12.02 -4.67 -6.31
N ALA A 110 -13.09 -4.09 -5.76
CA ALA A 110 -13.05 -3.32 -4.52
C ALA A 110 -13.65 -4.13 -3.36
N LEU A 111 -13.16 -3.88 -2.14
CA LEU A 111 -13.58 -4.51 -0.89
C LEU A 111 -13.64 -3.45 0.23
N HIS A 112 -14.52 -3.63 1.22
CA HIS A 112 -14.49 -2.81 2.43
C HIS A 112 -13.27 -3.12 3.30
N PHE A 113 -12.79 -2.13 4.04
CA PHE A 113 -11.92 -2.34 5.20
C PHE A 113 -12.79 -2.91 6.32
N HIS A 114 -12.56 -4.16 6.72
CA HIS A 114 -13.16 -4.70 7.94
C HIS A 114 -12.39 -4.27 9.17
#